data_AF-A0A2S3XTK0-F1
#
_entry.id   AF-A0A2S3XTK0-F1
#
_cell.length_a   1.000
_cell.length_b   1.000
_cell.length_c   1.000
_cell.angle_alpha   90.00
_cell.angle_beta   90.00
_cell.angle_gamma   90.00
#
_symmetry.space_group_name_H-M   'P 1'
#
loop_
_entity.id
_entity.type
_entity.pdbx_description
1 polymer ?
#
loop_
_entity_poly.entity_id
_entity_poly.type
_entity_poly.pdbx_seq_one_letter_code
_entity_poly.pdbx_strand_id
1 'polypeptide(L)'
;WQWLSLTLAAPVVVYAGWPFHRAAWTNLKHGAATMDTLISVGTSAAFLWSVWALFFGTAGMTGMTHPFELTIARTDGAGNIYLEAAAGVTAFILAGRWFEARSKRKAGAALRALMELGAKEVTLLRDGREVTVPTAELQVGDRFVVRPG
;
A
#
# COMPACT_ATOMS: atom_id res chain seq x y z
N TRP A 1 -7.24 -7.48 29.03
CA TRP A 1 -7.47 -6.91 27.69
C TRP A 1 -6.15 -6.52 27.00
N GLN A 2 -5.14 -6.02 27.73
CA GLN A 2 -3.83 -5.65 27.16
C GLN A 2 -3.13 -6.79 26.41
N TRP A 3 -3.15 -8.03 26.94
CA TRP A 3 -2.63 -9.21 26.23
C TRP A 3 -3.39 -9.56 24.95
N LEU A 4 -4.70 -9.31 24.91
CA LEU A 4 -5.52 -9.50 23.71
C LEU A 4 -5.18 -8.44 22.65
N SER A 5 -5.04 -7.17 23.05
CA SER A 5 -4.53 -6.10 22.18
C SER A 5 -3.12 -6.41 21.65
N LEU A 6 -2.26 -6.95 22.52
CA LEU A 6 -1.08 -7.80 22.24
C LEU A 6 -1.20 -8.57 20.93
N THR A 7 -1.97 -9.65 21.06
CA THR A 7 -2.13 -10.66 20.02
C THR A 7 -2.75 -10.12 18.73
N LEU A 8 -3.59 -9.09 18.80
CA LEU A 8 -4.22 -8.47 17.63
C LEU A 8 -3.32 -7.45 16.93
N ALA A 9 -2.56 -6.66 17.68
CA ALA A 9 -1.67 -5.64 17.12
C ALA A 9 -0.38 -6.22 16.55
N ALA A 10 0.15 -7.30 17.15
CA ALA A 10 1.37 -7.96 16.70
C ALA A 10 1.36 -8.36 15.20
N PRO A 11 0.35 -9.07 14.66
CA PRO A 11 0.31 -9.41 13.24
C PRO A 11 0.13 -8.15 12.36
N VAL A 12 -0.58 -7.13 12.83
CA VAL A 12 -0.74 -5.89 12.07
C VAL A 12 0.61 -5.17 11.92
N VAL A 13 1.35 -4.98 13.01
CA VAL A 13 2.62 -4.26 12.98
C VAL A 13 3.72 -5.10 12.30
N VAL A 14 3.86 -6.38 12.67
CA VAL A 14 4.96 -7.22 12.21
C VAL A 14 4.72 -7.75 10.79
N TYR A 15 3.54 -8.28 10.50
CA TYR A 15 3.26 -8.91 9.20
C TYR A 15 2.74 -7.89 8.18
N ALA A 16 1.66 -7.16 8.50
CA ALA A 16 1.14 -6.18 7.55
C ALA A 16 2.07 -4.96 7.39
N GLY A 17 2.83 -4.61 8.43
CA GLY A 17 3.85 -3.56 8.40
C GLY A 17 5.17 -3.96 7.73
N TRP A 18 5.39 -5.25 7.46
CA TRP A 18 6.66 -5.78 6.91
C TRP A 18 7.21 -5.02 5.68
N PRO A 19 6.38 -4.64 4.69
CA PRO A 19 6.88 -3.90 3.52
C PRO A 19 7.52 -2.56 3.89
N PHE A 20 6.98 -1.85 4.90
CA PHE A 20 7.51 -0.58 5.37
C PHE A 20 8.85 -0.77 6.08
N HIS A 21 8.95 -1.76 6.96
CA HIS A 21 10.19 -2.09 7.67
C HIS A 21 11.31 -2.49 6.71
N ARG A 22 10.99 -3.30 5.69
CA ARG A 22 11.96 -3.67 4.64
C ARG A 22 12.43 -2.47 3.82
N ALA A 23 11.50 -1.59 3.43
CA ALA A 23 11.82 -0.38 2.69
C ALA A 23 12.69 0.57 3.53
N ALA A 24 12.33 0.78 4.80
CA ALA A 24 13.10 1.57 5.76
C ALA A 24 14.52 1.04 5.94
N TRP A 25 14.68 -0.28 6.12
CA TRP A 25 16.00 -0.91 6.25
C TRP A 25 16.84 -0.73 4.99
N THR A 26 16.22 -0.81 3.82
CA THR A 26 16.90 -0.58 2.54
C THR A 26 17.33 0.88 2.43
N ASN A 27 16.45 1.83 2.74
CA ASN A 27 16.75 3.26 2.68
C ASN A 27 17.86 3.65 3.65
N LEU A 28 17.85 3.08 4.86
CA LEU A 28 18.90 3.27 5.86
C LEU A 28 20.28 2.86 5.33
N LYS A 29 20.38 1.70 4.65
CA LYS A 29 21.63 1.24 4.03
C LYS A 29 22.16 2.19 2.94
N HIS A 30 21.27 2.95 2.31
CA HIS A 30 21.62 3.93 1.27
C HIS A 30 21.70 5.35 1.80
N GLY A 31 21.59 5.57 3.12
CA GLY A 31 21.62 6.89 3.73
C GLY A 31 20.42 7.78 3.35
N ALA A 32 19.33 7.19 2.86
CA ALA A 32 18.13 7.90 2.45
C ALA A 32 17.03 7.79 3.53
N ALA A 33 16.22 8.84 3.66
CA ALA A 33 15.04 8.83 4.52
C ALA A 33 13.79 9.09 3.66
N THR A 34 12.78 8.24 3.81
CA THR A 34 11.53 8.29 3.03
C THR A 34 10.31 8.17 3.95
N MET A 35 9.11 8.32 3.39
CA MET A 35 7.84 8.10 4.09
C MET A 35 7.82 6.73 4.80
N ASP A 36 8.27 5.66 4.14
CA ASP A 36 8.32 4.31 4.72
C ASP A 36 9.27 4.24 5.92
N THR A 37 10.32 5.07 5.94
CA THR A 37 11.29 5.13 7.04
C THR A 37 10.65 5.72 8.30
N LEU A 38 9.94 6.85 8.16
CA LEU A 38 9.23 7.48 9.27
C LEU A 38 8.15 6.55 9.84
N ILE A 39 7.37 5.90 8.96
CA ILE A 39 6.33 4.96 9.37
C ILE A 39 6.93 3.79 10.14
N SER A 40 7.96 3.15 9.57
CA SER A 40 8.65 2.02 10.19
C SER A 40 9.21 2.38 11.57
N VAL A 41 9.85 3.54 11.71
CA VAL A 41 10.42 3.98 12.99
C VAL A 41 9.31 4.25 14.01
N GLY A 42 8.25 4.96 13.63
CA GLY A 42 7.14 5.28 14.52
C GLY A 42 6.38 4.05 15.01
N THR A 43 6.03 3.13 14.12
CA THR A 43 5.31 1.89 14.49
C THR A 43 6.19 0.95 15.30
N SER A 44 7.48 0.84 14.97
CA SER A 44 8.43 0.04 15.76
C SER A 44 8.64 0.62 17.15
N ALA A 45 8.81 1.93 17.27
CA ALA A 45 8.99 2.60 18.57
C ALA A 45 7.75 2.40 19.47
N ALA A 46 6.55 2.61 18.93
CA ALA A 46 5.30 2.40 19.66
C ALA A 46 5.10 0.93 20.06
N PHE A 47 5.42 -0.01 19.17
CA PHE A 47 5.29 -1.44 19.45
C PHE A 47 6.31 -1.93 20.47
N LEU A 48 7.59 -1.59 20.30
CA LEU A 48 8.67 -1.99 21.22
C LEU A 48 8.47 -1.38 22.61
N TRP A 49 8.05 -0.12 22.71
CA TRP A 49 7.69 0.48 23.99
C TRP A 49 6.55 -0.27 24.66
N SER A 50 5.50 -0.61 23.91
CA SER A 50 4.35 -1.33 24.44
C SER A 50 4.71 -2.74 24.92
N VAL A 51 5.60 -3.44 24.19
CA VAL A 51 6.14 -4.74 24.61
C VAL A 51 6.98 -4.57 25.88
N TRP A 52 7.87 -3.57 25.93
CA TRP A 52 8.69 -3.32 27.10
C TRP A 52 7.83 -3.00 28.34
N ALA A 53 6.82 -2.14 28.21
CA ALA A 53 5.90 -1.79 29.28
C ALA A 53 5.09 -3.01 29.78
N LEU A 54 4.69 -3.91 28.88
CA LEU A 54 3.91 -5.11 29.21
C LEU A 54 4.72 -6.20 29.92
N PHE A 55 5.99 -6.38 29.54
CA PHE A 55 6.85 -7.44 30.08
C PHE A 55 7.73 -6.99 31.26
N PHE A 56 8.17 -5.74 31.28
CA PHE A 56 9.14 -5.21 32.25
C PHE A 56 8.64 -3.98 33.03
N GLY A 57 7.49 -3.42 32.65
CA GLY A 57 6.84 -2.33 33.37
C GLY A 57 5.77 -2.81 34.35
N THR A 58 5.07 -1.87 34.97
CA THR A 58 3.96 -2.15 35.89
C THR A 58 2.69 -2.65 35.17
N ALA A 59 2.60 -2.51 33.84
CA ALA A 59 1.46 -2.96 33.04
C ALA A 59 1.28 -4.50 32.98
N GLY A 60 2.30 -5.29 33.28
CA GLY A 60 2.24 -6.75 33.32
C GLY A 60 1.68 -7.35 34.62
N MET A 61 1.47 -6.54 35.67
CA MET A 61 1.01 -7.00 36.98
C MET A 61 -0.45 -7.48 36.90
N THR A 62 -0.68 -8.78 37.17
CA THR A 62 -2.02 -9.37 37.26
C THR A 62 -2.83 -8.71 38.38
N GLY A 63 -3.84 -7.90 38.01
CA GLY A 63 -4.72 -7.21 38.94
C GLY A 63 -5.13 -5.80 38.51
N MET A 64 -4.49 -5.19 37.51
CA MET A 64 -4.89 -3.87 37.03
C MET A 64 -6.11 -3.94 36.09
N THR A 65 -7.27 -3.58 36.64
CA THR A 65 -8.45 -3.21 35.87
C THR A 65 -8.34 -1.73 35.51
N HIS A 66 -8.08 -1.41 34.24
CA HIS A 66 -8.38 -0.07 33.74
C HIS A 66 -9.90 0.04 33.58
N PRO A 67 -10.60 0.87 34.37
CA PRO A 67 -11.98 1.22 34.04
C PRO A 67 -11.99 1.97 32.69
N PHE A 68 -12.98 1.67 31.86
CA PHE A 68 -13.22 2.41 30.61
C PHE A 68 -13.82 3.76 30.98
N GLU A 69 -12.98 4.78 31.13
CA GLU A 69 -13.41 6.16 31.38
C GLU A 69 -13.11 7.05 30.17
N LEU A 70 -14.08 7.88 29.81
CA LEU A 70 -13.98 8.90 28.75
C LEU A 70 -13.17 10.14 29.19
N THR A 71 -12.62 10.12 30.40
CA THR A 71 -11.89 11.21 31.03
C THR A 71 -10.38 10.95 31.04
N ILE A 72 -9.60 11.93 30.57
CA ILE A 72 -8.13 11.87 30.56
C ILE A 72 -7.62 12.09 31.99
N ALA A 73 -7.45 11.02 32.76
CA ALA A 73 -6.75 11.04 34.04
C ALA A 73 -5.26 10.70 33.82
N ARG A 74 -4.35 11.47 34.45
CA ARG A 74 -2.93 11.10 34.52
C ARG A 74 -2.78 9.80 35.29
N THR A 75 -2.65 8.70 34.57
CA THR A 75 -2.23 7.41 35.10
C THR A 75 -0.77 7.17 34.76
N ASP A 76 -0.14 6.31 35.55
CA ASP A 76 1.30 6.04 35.57
C ASP A 76 1.83 5.76 34.16
N GLY A 77 2.88 6.47 33.73
CA GLY A 77 3.40 6.42 32.35
C GLY A 77 3.81 5.01 31.90
N ALA A 78 4.09 4.13 32.86
CA ALA A 78 4.43 2.72 32.67
C ALA A 78 3.21 1.80 32.38
N GLY A 79 1.98 2.33 32.46
CA GLY A 79 0.73 1.62 32.12
C GLY A 79 0.18 1.90 30.71
N ASN A 80 0.71 2.92 30.02
CA ASN A 80 0.24 3.32 28.70
C ASN A 80 0.91 2.50 27.59
N ILE A 81 0.17 1.55 27.06
CA ILE A 81 0.49 0.81 25.83
C ILE A 81 0.00 1.62 24.63
N TYR A 82 0.78 1.67 23.55
CA TYR A 82 0.47 2.38 22.31
C TYR A 82 0.21 1.41 21.15
N LEU A 83 -0.30 0.22 21.48
CA LEU A 83 -0.55 -0.84 20.50
C LEU A 83 -1.63 -0.41 19.50
N GLU A 84 -2.64 0.31 19.96
CA GLU A 84 -3.71 0.89 19.15
C GLU A 84 -3.18 1.96 18.19
N ALA A 85 -2.22 2.79 18.63
CA ALA A 85 -1.58 3.76 17.76
C ALA A 85 -0.75 3.05 16.66
N ALA A 86 0.07 2.07 17.04
CA ALA A 86 0.89 1.30 16.09
C ALA A 86 0.02 0.54 15.07
N ALA A 87 -1.03 -0.14 15.53
CA ALA A 87 -1.95 -0.88 14.68
C ALA A 87 -2.80 0.05 13.81
N GLY A 88 -3.35 1.12 14.39
CA GLY A 88 -4.19 2.09 13.70
C GLY A 88 -3.44 2.80 12.58
N VAL A 89 -2.24 3.34 12.88
CA VAL A 89 -1.39 4.00 11.87
C VAL A 89 -1.07 3.04 10.73
N THR A 90 -0.66 1.81 11.04
CA THR A 90 -0.35 0.79 10.02
C THR A 90 -1.58 0.50 9.14
N ALA A 91 -2.76 0.32 9.76
CA ALA A 91 -4.00 0.02 9.06
C ALA A 91 -4.43 1.17 8.13
N PHE A 92 -4.44 2.41 8.62
CA PHE A 92 -4.84 3.57 7.81
C PHE A 92 -3.91 3.81 6.63
N ILE A 93 -2.59 3.64 6.80
CA ILE A 93 -1.63 3.80 5.71
C ILE A 93 -1.83 2.70 4.67
N LEU A 94 -2.02 1.45 5.09
CA LEU A 94 -2.25 0.34 4.17
C LEU A 94 -3.56 0.50 3.39
N ALA A 95 -4.62 0.96 4.06
CA ALA A 95 -5.88 1.32 3.43
C ALA A 95 -5.69 2.44 2.39
N GLY A 96 -4.96 3.51 2.74
CA GLY A 96 -4.63 4.61 1.83
C GLY A 96 -3.91 4.13 0.57
N ARG A 97 -2.85 3.31 0.73
CA ARG A 97 -2.12 2.71 -0.40
C ARG A 97 -3.02 1.82 -1.26
N TRP A 98 -3.95 1.09 -0.66
CA TRP A 98 -4.89 0.26 -1.40
C TRP A 98 -5.85 1.11 -2.25
N PHE A 99 -6.42 2.18 -1.69
CA PHE A 99 -7.26 3.11 -2.43
C PHE A 99 -6.50 3.77 -3.57
N GLU A 100 -5.26 4.20 -3.33
CA GLU A 100 -4.39 4.78 -4.34
C GLU A 100 -4.12 3.80 -5.49
N ALA A 101 -3.70 2.57 -5.17
CA ALA A 101 -3.42 1.53 -6.16
C ALA A 101 -4.67 1.17 -6.97
N ARG A 102 -5.84 1.09 -6.32
CA ARG A 102 -7.12 0.85 -6.97
C ARG A 102 -7.46 1.95 -7.97
N SER A 103 -7.30 3.21 -7.59
CA SER A 103 -7.57 4.36 -8.45
C SER A 103 -6.61 4.41 -9.64
N LYS A 104 -5.30 4.23 -9.41
CA LYS A 104 -4.29 4.18 -10.49
C LYS A 104 -4.57 3.04 -11.46
N ARG A 105 -4.98 1.86 -10.99
CA ARG A 105 -5.33 0.73 -11.85
C ARG A 105 -6.51 1.05 -12.76
N LYS A 106 -7.56 1.70 -12.22
CA LYS A 106 -8.75 2.08 -13.01
C LYS A 106 -8.39 3.10 -14.10
N ALA A 107 -7.59 4.12 -13.76
CA ALA A 107 -7.11 5.10 -14.73
C ALA A 107 -6.22 4.45 -15.81
N GLY A 108 -5.30 3.57 -15.41
CA GLY A 108 -4.44 2.84 -16.35
C GLY A 108 -5.22 1.94 -17.31
N ALA A 109 -6.30 1.29 -16.85
CA ALA A 109 -7.15 0.48 -17.71
C ALA A 109 -7.87 1.31 -18.79
N ALA A 110 -8.35 2.51 -18.45
CA ALA A 110 -8.98 3.40 -19.41
C ALA A 110 -7.99 3.86 -20.49
N LEU A 111 -6.76 4.24 -20.11
CA LEU A 111 -5.71 4.59 -21.05
C LEU A 111 -5.34 3.41 -21.96
N ARG A 112 -5.26 2.19 -21.42
CA ARG A 112 -5.02 0.97 -22.22
C ARG A 112 -6.15 0.72 -23.21
N ALA A 113 -7.41 0.86 -22.81
CA ALA A 113 -8.54 0.71 -23.72
C ALA A 113 -8.52 1.74 -24.85
N LEU A 114 -8.11 2.99 -24.57
CA LEU A 114 -7.90 4.00 -25.61
C LEU A 114 -6.78 3.62 -26.58
N MET A 115 -5.68 3.03 -26.11
CA MET A 115 -4.61 2.54 -26.99
C MET A 115 -5.05 1.33 -27.83
N GLU A 116 -5.93 0.47 -27.30
CA GLU A 116 -6.44 -0.69 -28.03
C GLU A 116 -7.45 -0.34 -29.14
N LEU A 117 -8.07 0.84 -29.08
CA LEU A 117 -8.96 1.36 -30.13
C LEU A 117 -8.22 1.81 -31.41
N GLY A 118 -6.88 1.92 -31.38
CA GLY A 118 -6.10 2.17 -32.58
C GLY A 118 -6.22 1.03 -33.59
N ALA A 119 -6.41 1.35 -34.87
CA ALA A 119 -6.45 0.35 -35.94
C ALA A 119 -5.14 -0.45 -35.98
N LYS A 120 -5.23 -1.77 -35.75
CA LYS A 120 -4.06 -2.67 -35.69
C LYS A 120 -3.70 -3.28 -37.05
N GLU A 121 -4.67 -3.32 -37.94
CA GLU A 121 -4.55 -3.89 -39.28
C GLU A 121 -5.15 -2.93 -40.31
N VAL A 122 -4.62 -2.98 -41.53
CA VAL A 122 -5.07 -2.21 -42.69
C VAL A 122 -5.13 -3.12 -43.90
N THR A 123 -6.16 -2.97 -44.74
CA THR A 123 -6.29 -3.73 -46.00
C THR A 123 -5.79 -2.88 -47.15
N LEU A 124 -4.60 -3.23 -47.67
CA LEU A 124 -4.00 -2.59 -48.84
C LEU A 124 -4.62 -3.11 -50.14
N LEU A 125 -4.66 -2.26 -51.16
CA LEU A 125 -5.03 -2.61 -52.52
C LEU A 125 -3.77 -2.62 -53.40
N ARG A 126 -3.17 -3.81 -53.58
CA ARG A 126 -1.97 -4.02 -54.40
C ARG A 126 -2.33 -4.85 -55.64
N ASP A 127 -2.00 -4.34 -56.83
CA ASP A 127 -2.25 -5.01 -58.12
C ASP A 127 -3.71 -5.53 -58.29
N GLY A 128 -4.67 -4.77 -57.76
CA GLY A 128 -6.09 -5.12 -57.81
C GLY A 128 -6.55 -6.19 -56.81
N ARG A 129 -5.68 -6.62 -55.88
CA ARG A 129 -6.01 -7.56 -54.80
C ARG A 129 -5.97 -6.87 -53.44
N GLU A 130 -6.91 -7.24 -52.59
CA GLU A 130 -6.95 -6.83 -51.18
C GLU A 130 -6.00 -7.72 -50.36
N VAL A 131 -5.07 -7.11 -49.62
CA VAL A 131 -4.14 -7.80 -48.72
C VAL A 131 -4.16 -7.09 -47.37
N THR A 132 -4.52 -7.82 -46.30
CA THR A 132 -4.51 -7.30 -44.93
C THR A 132 -3.10 -7.42 -44.34
N VAL A 133 -2.58 -6.31 -43.82
CA VAL A 133 -1.26 -6.21 -43.19
C VAL A 133 -1.37 -5.43 -41.87
N PRO A 134 -0.41 -5.58 -40.94
CA PRO A 134 -0.32 -4.72 -39.77
C PRO A 134 -0.19 -3.24 -40.15
N THR A 135 -0.82 -2.33 -39.41
CA THR A 135 -0.74 -0.88 -39.68
C THR A 135 0.71 -0.35 -39.66
N ALA A 136 1.62 -1.04 -38.97
CA ALA A 136 3.05 -0.70 -38.94
C ALA A 136 3.77 -0.88 -40.29
N GLU A 137 3.19 -1.67 -41.21
CA GLU A 137 3.73 -1.92 -42.55
C GLU A 137 3.18 -0.94 -43.60
N LEU A 138 2.23 -0.06 -43.22
CA LEU A 138 1.65 0.93 -44.10
C LEU A 138 2.66 2.03 -44.44
N GLN A 139 2.88 2.27 -45.74
CA GLN A 139 3.82 3.29 -46.22
C GLN A 139 3.11 4.44 -46.92
N VAL A 140 3.78 5.59 -46.99
CA VAL A 140 3.27 6.76 -47.72
C VAL A 140 3.17 6.42 -49.21
N GLY A 141 1.97 6.55 -49.77
CA GLY A 141 1.67 6.23 -51.17
C GLY A 141 0.88 4.93 -51.36
N ASP A 142 0.75 4.09 -50.33
CA ASP A 142 -0.11 2.91 -50.38
C ASP A 142 -1.59 3.30 -50.54
N ARG A 143 -2.32 2.53 -51.36
CA ARG A 143 -3.78 2.60 -51.44
C ARG A 143 -4.36 1.53 -50.52
N PHE A 144 -5.32 1.90 -49.70
CA PHE A 144 -6.00 0.98 -48.79
C PHE A 144 -7.52 1.18 -48.85
N VAL A 145 -8.25 0.14 -48.48
CA VAL A 145 -9.71 0.11 -48.53
C VAL A 145 -10.26 0.40 -47.13
N VAL A 146 -11.13 1.41 -47.02
CA VAL A 146 -11.92 1.67 -45.82
C VAL A 146 -13.35 1.26 -46.10
N ARG A 147 -13.85 0.29 -45.35
CA ARG A 147 -15.27 -0.09 -45.40
C ARG A 147 -16.05 0.80 -44.44
N PRO A 148 -17.35 1.06 -44.70
CA PRO A 148 -18.17 1.83 -43.77
C PRO A 148 -18.23 1.15 -42.39
N GLY A 149 -17.79 1.84 -41.34
CA GLY A 149 -17.67 1.33 -39.96
C GLY A 149 -16.43 1.87 -39.28
#